data_AF-A0A7S2YLT2-F1
#
_entry.id   AF-A0A7S2YLT2-F1
#
_cell.length_a   1.000
_cell.length_b   1.000
_cell.length_c   1.000
_cell.angle_alpha   90.00
_cell.angle_beta   90.00
_cell.angle_gamma   90.00
#
_symmetry.space_group_name_H-M   'P 1'
#
loop_
_entity.id
_entity.type
_entity.pdbx_description
1 polymer ?
#
loop_
_entity_poly.entity_id
_entity_poly.type
_entity_poly.pdbx_seq_one_letter_code
_entity_poly.pdbx_strand_id
1 'polypeptide(L)'
;ADFLIIHNGVLADADKFSFCHSNVILIDLQSTQAMAERLLRVLGDKDESTWEIPREQLVKIVTTYLKLYPYILVEYKPAYGTIFQDLLEEYTHWGYSDLDIVYGDLGRHIEESEWTEYDIVTWGFGDQQRLYLKGQFTMHKNTDAVRELWKGCDYLWSLDDRFKQMMKKKGKFKLESAEGCYSTVVLENVDISVKFGVKAWTDVSDTDTVYSHGLYMFQNPKHPHKHVLAKTFPDETNDNRLLDLPLDWFHRDAVYKIRSQPLQRAAGAMEPLQLPDGENNKNKHCMYWIQEKYQKYLCLDEEISASENV
;
A
#
# COMPACT_ATOMS: atom_id res chain seq x y z
N ALA A 1 14.88 2.66 8.91
CA ALA A 1 14.26 2.17 7.68
C ALA A 1 15.13 2.61 6.52
N ASP A 2 15.48 1.67 5.66
CA ASP A 2 16.26 1.96 4.46
C ASP A 2 15.32 2.14 3.26
N PHE A 3 15.64 3.10 2.41
CA PHE A 3 14.93 3.42 1.18
C PHE A 3 15.77 2.92 0.01
N LEU A 4 15.35 1.79 -0.55
CA LEU A 4 15.97 1.16 -1.71
C LEU A 4 15.43 1.82 -2.98
N ILE A 5 16.24 2.63 -3.65
CA ILE A 5 15.88 3.26 -4.93
C ILE A 5 16.49 2.44 -6.06
N ILE A 6 15.65 1.62 -6.70
CA ILE A 6 16.08 0.71 -7.76
C ILE A 6 15.90 1.39 -9.12
N HIS A 7 16.98 1.51 -9.87
CA HIS A 7 16.98 2.21 -11.16
C HIS A 7 17.72 1.42 -12.25
N ASN A 8 17.61 1.86 -13.49
CA ASN A 8 18.13 1.19 -14.68
C ASN A 8 19.42 1.84 -15.25
N GLY A 9 20.21 2.50 -14.41
CA GLY A 9 21.48 3.15 -14.81
C GLY A 9 21.39 4.58 -15.37
N VAL A 10 20.21 5.20 -15.46
CA VAL A 10 20.04 6.53 -16.12
C VAL A 10 20.09 7.71 -15.13
N LEU A 11 20.67 7.54 -13.94
CA LEU A 11 20.90 8.67 -13.04
C LEU A 11 22.09 9.48 -13.55
N ALA A 12 21.84 10.41 -14.47
CA ALA A 12 22.84 11.24 -15.16
C ALA A 12 23.74 12.08 -14.23
N ASP A 13 23.44 12.09 -12.93
CA ASP A 13 24.11 12.85 -11.89
C ASP A 13 24.27 12.02 -10.60
N ALA A 14 24.61 10.73 -10.69
CA ALA A 14 24.85 9.87 -9.52
C ALA A 14 25.80 10.52 -8.48
N ASP A 15 26.78 11.31 -8.95
CA ASP A 15 27.73 12.05 -8.10
C ASP A 15 27.07 13.16 -7.25
N LYS A 16 25.90 13.68 -7.66
CA LYS A 16 25.11 14.64 -6.87
C LYS A 16 24.37 13.98 -5.70
N PHE A 17 24.29 12.65 -5.65
CA PHE A 17 23.72 11.91 -4.52
C PHE A 17 24.71 11.72 -3.37
N SER A 18 25.91 12.31 -3.43
CA SER A 18 26.85 12.39 -2.30
C SER A 18 26.28 13.05 -1.04
N PHE A 19 25.12 13.71 -1.15
CA PHE A 19 24.36 14.31 -0.04
C PHE A 19 23.26 13.41 0.55
N CYS A 20 22.99 12.24 -0.02
CA CYS A 20 21.97 11.35 0.51
C CYS A 20 22.41 10.73 1.84
N HIS A 21 21.45 10.61 2.76
CA HIS A 21 21.68 9.94 4.03
C HIS A 21 21.96 8.44 3.79
N SER A 22 22.69 7.80 4.70
CA SER A 22 23.18 6.41 4.52
C SER A 22 22.08 5.35 4.40
N ASN A 23 20.85 5.68 4.82
CA ASN A 23 19.68 4.82 4.69
C ASN A 23 18.97 5.00 3.35
N VAL A 24 19.50 5.80 2.42
CA VAL A 24 19.02 5.87 1.03
C VAL A 24 20.01 5.10 0.15
N ILE A 25 19.59 3.92 -0.30
CA ILE A 25 20.45 2.97 -0.99
C ILE A 25 20.05 2.94 -2.46
N LEU A 26 20.93 3.42 -3.33
CA LEU A 26 20.73 3.37 -4.78
C LEU A 26 21.17 2.02 -5.32
N ILE A 27 20.28 1.34 -6.05
CA ILE A 27 20.55 0.03 -6.66
C ILE A 27 20.44 0.17 -8.18
N ASP A 28 21.60 0.07 -8.84
CA ASP A 28 21.70 0.17 -10.29
C ASP A 28 21.60 -1.20 -10.96
N LEU A 29 20.48 -1.45 -11.64
CA LEU A 29 20.28 -2.66 -12.45
C LEU A 29 20.99 -2.62 -13.81
N GLN A 30 21.73 -1.55 -14.14
CA GLN A 30 22.52 -1.37 -15.37
C GLN A 30 21.69 -1.22 -16.67
N SER A 31 20.45 -1.70 -16.71
CA SER A 31 19.60 -1.60 -17.90
C SER A 31 18.11 -1.78 -17.61
N THR A 32 17.26 -1.30 -18.54
CA THR A 32 15.81 -1.59 -18.50
C THR A 32 15.51 -3.08 -18.71
N GLN A 33 16.39 -3.81 -19.41
CA GLN A 33 16.23 -5.24 -19.60
C GLN A 33 16.39 -6.01 -18.29
N ALA A 34 17.39 -5.65 -17.48
CA ALA A 34 17.58 -6.24 -16.16
C ALA A 34 16.39 -5.94 -15.23
N MET A 35 15.82 -4.73 -15.30
CA MET A 35 14.56 -4.41 -14.61
C MET A 35 13.42 -5.32 -15.09
N ALA A 36 13.25 -5.51 -16.39
CA ALA A 36 12.23 -6.40 -16.94
C ALA A 36 12.41 -7.86 -16.46
N GLU A 37 13.64 -8.37 -16.45
CA GLU A 37 13.95 -9.71 -15.95
C GLU A 37 13.59 -9.89 -14.48
N ARG A 38 13.81 -8.86 -13.66
CA ARG A 38 13.37 -8.82 -12.25
C ARG A 38 11.85 -8.87 -12.15
N LEU A 39 11.14 -7.99 -12.86
CA LEU A 39 9.68 -7.94 -12.83
C LEU A 39 9.03 -9.26 -13.25
N LEU A 40 9.64 -10.02 -14.16
CA LEU A 40 9.14 -11.34 -14.57
C LEU A 40 9.22 -12.43 -13.47
N ARG A 41 9.81 -12.15 -12.31
CA ARG A 41 9.74 -13.05 -11.15
C ARG A 41 8.30 -13.25 -10.64
N VAL A 42 7.35 -12.39 -11.02
CA VAL A 42 5.91 -12.63 -10.82
C VAL A 42 5.34 -13.82 -11.61
N LEU A 43 6.15 -14.43 -12.48
CA LEU A 43 5.82 -15.69 -13.15
C LEU A 43 6.60 -16.88 -12.57
N GLY A 44 7.52 -16.63 -11.62
CA GLY A 44 8.62 -17.52 -11.27
C GLY A 44 8.25 -18.88 -10.70
N ASP A 45 7.07 -19.03 -10.10
CA ASP A 45 6.60 -20.31 -9.55
C ASP A 45 5.82 -21.16 -10.57
N LYS A 46 5.52 -20.60 -11.75
CA LYS A 46 4.91 -21.35 -12.84
C LYS A 46 6.00 -22.08 -13.61
N ASP A 47 5.74 -23.32 -13.97
CA ASP A 47 6.58 -24.02 -14.94
C ASP A 47 6.63 -23.20 -16.24
N GLU A 48 7.83 -22.80 -16.68
CA GLU A 48 8.04 -22.03 -17.90
C GLU A 48 7.44 -22.73 -19.13
N SER A 49 7.29 -24.06 -19.10
CA SER A 49 6.63 -24.83 -20.17
C SER A 49 5.15 -24.51 -20.33
N THR A 50 4.51 -23.95 -19.30
CA THR A 50 3.10 -23.56 -19.30
C THR A 50 2.87 -22.13 -19.79
N TRP A 51 3.95 -21.37 -19.98
CA TRP A 51 3.84 -19.96 -20.36
C TRP A 51 3.38 -19.81 -21.79
N GLU A 52 2.52 -18.83 -22.00
CA GLU A 52 1.97 -18.57 -23.32
C GLU A 52 2.94 -17.88 -24.28
N ILE A 53 3.99 -17.28 -23.72
CA ILE A 53 5.05 -16.57 -24.43
C ILE A 53 6.39 -17.00 -23.82
N PRO A 54 7.40 -17.39 -24.64
CA PRO A 54 8.72 -17.72 -24.15
C PRO A 54 9.36 -16.58 -23.36
N ARG A 55 10.11 -16.91 -22.31
CA ARG A 55 10.76 -15.94 -21.40
C ARG A 55 11.55 -14.86 -22.12
N GLU A 56 12.38 -15.23 -23.09
CA GLU A 56 13.18 -14.27 -23.87
C GLU A 56 12.32 -13.24 -24.61
N GLN A 57 11.18 -13.67 -25.15
CA GLN A 57 10.24 -12.80 -25.84
C GLN A 57 9.48 -11.91 -24.84
N LEU A 58 9.07 -12.45 -23.68
CA LEU A 58 8.46 -11.65 -22.60
C LEU A 58 9.41 -10.56 -22.10
N VAL A 59 10.69 -10.88 -21.87
CA VAL A 59 11.70 -9.89 -21.47
C VAL A 59 11.75 -8.75 -22.47
N LYS A 60 11.78 -9.02 -23.78
CA LYS A 60 11.78 -7.99 -24.83
C LYS A 60 10.51 -7.14 -24.82
N ILE A 61 9.34 -7.77 -24.65
CA ILE A 61 8.05 -7.09 -24.58
C ILE A 61 8.00 -6.15 -23.36
N VAL A 62 8.29 -6.67 -22.16
CA VAL A 62 8.27 -5.90 -20.91
C VAL A 62 9.33 -4.80 -20.95
N THR A 63 10.53 -5.05 -21.48
CA THR A 63 11.57 -4.03 -21.66
C THR A 63 11.07 -2.88 -22.54
N THR A 64 10.45 -3.20 -23.67
CA THR A 64 9.90 -2.20 -24.59
C THR A 64 8.79 -1.41 -23.89
N TYR A 65 7.93 -2.10 -23.15
CA TYR A 65 6.81 -1.49 -22.46
C TYR A 65 7.25 -0.56 -21.34
N LEU A 66 8.24 -0.95 -20.53
CA LEU A 66 8.85 -0.11 -19.50
C LEU A 66 9.45 1.19 -20.08
N LYS A 67 10.09 1.11 -21.27
CA LYS A 67 10.65 2.29 -21.93
C LYS A 67 9.58 3.27 -22.42
N LEU A 68 8.44 2.75 -22.88
CA LEU A 68 7.35 3.58 -23.41
C LEU A 68 6.41 4.08 -22.32
N TYR A 69 6.21 3.27 -21.27
CA TYR A 69 5.23 3.48 -20.21
C TYR A 69 5.83 3.11 -18.85
N PRO A 70 6.78 3.90 -18.32
CA PRO A 70 7.45 3.59 -17.04
C PRO A 70 6.46 3.48 -15.87
N TYR A 71 5.30 4.12 -15.99
CA TYR A 71 4.21 4.04 -15.01
C TYR A 71 3.71 2.61 -14.75
N ILE A 72 3.96 1.64 -15.64
CA ILE A 72 3.61 0.22 -15.40
C ILE A 72 4.26 -0.34 -14.12
N LEU A 73 5.38 0.24 -13.64
CA LEU A 73 6.02 -0.18 -12.40
C LEU A 73 5.07 -0.15 -11.20
N VAL A 74 4.08 0.75 -11.21
CA VAL A 74 3.04 0.86 -10.18
C VAL A 74 2.20 -0.42 -10.08
N GLU A 75 1.98 -1.12 -11.20
CA GLU A 75 1.22 -2.37 -11.21
C GLU A 75 1.91 -3.46 -10.37
N TYR A 76 3.25 -3.45 -10.32
CA TYR A 76 4.04 -4.49 -9.67
C TYR A 76 4.25 -4.27 -8.17
N LYS A 77 3.85 -3.12 -7.61
CA LYS A 77 4.03 -2.80 -6.19
C LYS A 77 3.63 -3.94 -5.23
N PRO A 78 2.46 -4.61 -5.40
CA PRO A 78 2.07 -5.74 -4.55
C PRO A 78 3.05 -6.90 -4.53
N ALA A 79 3.85 -7.06 -5.58
CA ALA A 79 4.76 -8.18 -5.75
C ALA A 79 6.23 -7.82 -5.45
N TYR A 80 6.53 -6.58 -5.00
CA TYR A 80 7.90 -6.14 -4.75
C TYR A 80 8.65 -7.04 -3.75
N GLY A 81 7.96 -7.51 -2.70
CA GLY A 81 8.54 -8.48 -1.77
C GLY A 81 9.09 -9.72 -2.48
N THR A 82 8.37 -10.28 -3.44
CA THR A 82 8.83 -11.44 -4.23
C THR A 82 9.88 -11.04 -5.28
N ILE A 83 9.63 -9.96 -6.02
CA ILE A 83 10.49 -9.51 -7.13
C ILE A 83 11.91 -9.19 -6.64
N PHE A 84 12.01 -8.54 -5.48
CA PHE A 84 13.27 -8.04 -4.92
C PHE A 84 13.68 -8.80 -3.66
N GLN A 85 13.21 -10.05 -3.48
CA GLN A 85 13.46 -10.79 -2.24
C GLN A 85 14.93 -10.88 -1.86
N ASP A 86 15.84 -11.07 -2.83
CA ASP A 86 17.29 -11.12 -2.62
C ASP A 86 17.89 -9.80 -2.11
N LEU A 87 17.19 -8.68 -2.26
CA LEU A 87 17.57 -7.38 -1.70
C LEU A 87 16.91 -7.13 -0.33
N LEU A 88 15.91 -7.94 0.01
CA LEU A 88 15.04 -7.74 1.17
C LEU A 88 15.31 -8.77 2.29
N GLU A 89 16.18 -9.75 2.09
CA GLU A 89 16.40 -10.89 3.01
C GLU A 89 16.72 -10.46 4.45
N GLU A 90 17.50 -9.40 4.62
CA GLU A 90 17.93 -8.88 5.92
C GLU A 90 16.88 -7.98 6.61
N TYR A 91 15.77 -7.67 5.93
CA TYR A 91 14.75 -6.78 6.45
C TYR A 91 13.57 -7.58 7.01
N THR A 92 13.13 -7.21 8.21
CA THR A 92 11.95 -7.81 8.85
C THR A 92 10.64 -7.45 8.14
N HIS A 93 10.64 -6.32 7.41
CA HIS A 93 9.49 -5.78 6.69
C HIS A 93 9.95 -5.20 5.36
N TRP A 94 9.07 -5.21 4.37
CA TRP A 94 9.23 -4.51 3.10
C TRP A 94 8.01 -3.63 2.85
N GLY A 95 8.11 -2.68 1.94
CA GLY A 95 6.98 -1.82 1.63
C GLY A 95 7.12 -1.14 0.29
N TYR A 96 6.08 -0.41 -0.08
CA TYR A 96 6.09 0.45 -1.25
C TYR A 96 5.47 1.79 -0.93
N SER A 97 5.86 2.79 -1.73
CA SER A 97 5.40 4.16 -1.63
C SER A 97 5.34 4.79 -3.02
N ASP A 98 4.56 5.85 -3.15
CA ASP A 98 4.65 6.76 -4.30
C ASP A 98 5.91 7.62 -4.21
N LEU A 99 6.45 8.00 -5.37
CA LEU A 99 7.69 8.78 -5.47
C LEU A 99 7.50 10.27 -5.15
N ASP A 100 6.26 10.73 -5.02
CA ASP A 100 5.86 12.11 -4.71
C ASP A 100 5.54 12.32 -3.21
N ILE A 101 5.88 11.34 -2.37
CA ILE A 101 5.67 11.40 -0.93
C ILE A 101 6.94 11.87 -0.20
N VAL A 102 6.77 12.80 0.72
CA VAL A 102 7.81 13.19 1.68
C VAL A 102 7.50 12.54 3.03
N TYR A 103 8.45 11.75 3.51
CA TYR A 103 8.38 11.16 4.83
C TYR A 103 9.11 12.02 5.86
N GLY A 104 8.43 12.29 6.97
CA GLY A 104 9.04 12.85 8.17
C GLY A 104 9.77 11.78 8.98
N ASP A 105 9.66 11.88 10.31
CA ASP A 105 10.30 10.94 11.24
C ASP A 105 9.55 9.61 11.31
N LEU A 106 9.77 8.73 10.33
CA LEU A 106 9.08 7.43 10.23
C LEU A 106 9.20 6.60 11.51
N GLY A 107 10.35 6.66 12.21
CA GLY A 107 10.54 5.91 13.47
C GLY A 107 9.56 6.34 14.56
N ARG A 108 9.08 7.59 14.52
CA ARG A 108 8.06 8.12 15.44
C ARG A 108 6.64 8.03 14.89
N HIS A 109 6.50 7.70 13.60
CA HIS A 109 5.22 7.46 12.93
C HIS A 109 4.89 5.97 12.76
N ILE A 110 5.77 5.03 13.04
CA ILE A 110 5.38 3.62 13.05
C ILE A 110 5.24 3.19 14.50
N GLU A 111 4.04 2.73 14.87
CA GLU A 111 3.74 2.25 16.23
C GLU A 111 4.45 0.93 16.51
N GLU A 112 4.75 0.64 17.77
CA GLU A 112 5.28 -0.67 18.15
C GLU A 112 4.33 -1.81 17.73
N SER A 113 3.02 -1.61 17.91
CA SER A 113 1.98 -2.55 17.46
C SER A 113 1.97 -2.76 15.95
N GLU A 114 2.30 -1.73 15.16
CA GLU A 114 2.41 -1.82 13.69
C GLU A 114 3.55 -2.74 13.25
N TRP A 115 4.60 -2.87 14.05
CA TRP A 115 5.71 -3.80 13.80
C TRP A 115 5.39 -5.23 14.23
N THR A 116 4.66 -5.40 15.33
CA THR A 116 4.55 -6.71 15.99
C THR A 116 3.24 -7.42 15.71
N GLU A 117 2.12 -6.70 15.66
CA GLU A 117 0.78 -7.29 15.70
C GLU A 117 0.17 -7.52 14.31
N TYR A 118 0.55 -6.73 13.31
CA TYR A 118 -0.07 -6.78 11.98
C TYR A 118 0.88 -7.34 10.92
N ASP A 119 0.34 -8.06 9.95
CA ASP A 119 1.08 -8.56 8.81
C ASP A 119 1.24 -7.50 7.73
N ILE A 120 0.25 -6.62 7.60
CA ILE A 120 0.26 -5.50 6.66
C ILE A 120 -0.23 -4.24 7.36
N VAL A 121 0.45 -3.12 7.14
CA VAL A 121 0.06 -1.80 7.63
C VAL A 121 0.03 -0.85 6.44
N THR A 122 -1.11 -0.23 6.19
CA THR A 122 -1.28 0.76 5.13
C THR A 122 -1.72 2.09 5.71
N TRP A 123 -1.16 3.19 5.21
CA TRP A 123 -1.54 4.52 5.66
C TRP A 123 -2.31 5.28 4.58
N GLY A 124 -3.46 5.84 4.96
CA GLY A 124 -4.30 6.64 4.08
C GLY A 124 -4.56 8.05 4.60
N PHE A 125 -5.02 8.90 3.68
CA PHE A 125 -5.49 10.26 3.95
C PHE A 125 -6.56 10.68 2.93
N GLY A 126 -7.64 11.30 3.40
CA GLY A 126 -8.70 11.90 2.58
C GLY A 126 -9.65 10.91 1.91
N ASP A 127 -9.50 9.61 2.12
CA ASP A 127 -10.28 8.56 1.44
C ASP A 127 -10.50 7.31 2.31
N GLN A 128 -10.68 7.53 3.61
CA GLN A 128 -10.80 6.51 4.67
C GLN A 128 -12.02 5.61 4.45
N GLN A 129 -13.07 6.10 3.79
CA GLN A 129 -14.24 5.33 3.36
C GLN A 129 -13.95 4.21 2.34
N ARG A 130 -12.68 3.93 2.02
CA ARG A 130 -12.26 2.93 1.04
C ARG A 130 -11.20 2.01 1.62
N LEU A 131 -11.51 0.71 1.64
CA LEU A 131 -10.66 -0.35 2.16
C LEU A 131 -9.74 -0.90 1.07
N TYR A 132 -8.69 -0.16 0.74
CA TYR A 132 -7.63 -0.65 -0.14
C TYR A 132 -6.24 -0.28 0.39
N LEU A 133 -5.27 -1.13 0.10
CA LEU A 133 -3.87 -0.89 0.41
C LEU A 133 -3.35 0.27 -0.44
N LYS A 134 -2.97 1.34 0.25
CA LYS A 134 -2.65 2.65 -0.30
C LYS A 134 -1.27 2.66 -0.95
N GLY A 135 -1.19 3.23 -2.15
CA GLY A 135 0.06 3.43 -2.88
C GLY A 135 1.06 4.33 -2.14
N GLN A 136 0.55 5.26 -1.33
CA GLN A 136 1.33 6.27 -0.61
C GLN A 136 2.26 5.64 0.41
N PHE A 137 1.75 4.77 1.28
CA PHE A 137 2.56 3.97 2.22
C PHE A 137 1.84 2.66 2.51
N THR A 138 2.49 1.54 2.17
CA THR A 138 2.10 0.22 2.67
C THR A 138 3.32 -0.60 3.03
N MET A 139 3.33 -1.12 4.25
CA MET A 139 4.35 -1.97 4.83
C MET A 139 3.79 -3.38 5.03
N HIS A 140 4.65 -4.38 4.80
CA HIS A 140 4.34 -5.79 4.85
C HIS A 140 5.41 -6.48 5.70
N LYS A 141 5.01 -7.42 6.56
CA LYS A 141 5.94 -8.36 7.19
C LYS A 141 6.65 -9.18 6.12
N ASN A 142 7.95 -9.37 6.28
CA ASN A 142 8.75 -10.12 5.32
C ASN A 142 8.70 -11.63 5.57
N THR A 143 7.51 -12.22 5.44
CA THR A 143 7.28 -13.66 5.54
C THR A 143 6.82 -14.21 4.20
N ASP A 144 7.05 -15.50 3.95
CA ASP A 144 6.60 -16.18 2.73
C ASP A 144 5.09 -16.02 2.54
N ALA A 145 4.32 -16.21 3.62
CA ALA A 145 2.87 -16.08 3.62
C ALA A 145 2.39 -14.72 3.13
N VAL A 146 3.03 -13.62 3.56
CA VAL A 146 2.66 -12.26 3.16
C VAL A 146 3.21 -11.91 1.78
N ARG A 147 4.46 -12.27 1.49
CA ARG A 147 5.11 -11.99 0.20
C ARG A 147 4.42 -12.64 -0.97
N GLU A 148 3.73 -13.75 -0.76
CA GLU A 148 3.07 -14.52 -1.83
C GLU A 148 1.59 -14.15 -2.04
N LEU A 149 1.02 -13.26 -1.22
CA LEU A 149 -0.39 -12.85 -1.35
C LEU A 149 -0.72 -12.29 -2.74
N TRP A 150 0.23 -11.62 -3.40
CA TRP A 150 -0.01 -11.09 -4.75
C TRP A 150 -0.36 -12.18 -5.78
N LYS A 151 -0.03 -13.47 -5.54
CA LYS A 151 -0.39 -14.58 -6.43
C LYS A 151 -1.90 -14.78 -6.54
N GLY A 152 -2.67 -14.41 -5.52
CA GLY A 152 -4.13 -14.42 -5.59
C GLY A 152 -4.69 -13.33 -6.51
N CYS A 153 -3.87 -12.36 -6.90
CA CYS A 153 -4.27 -11.31 -7.83
C CYS A 153 -4.04 -11.76 -9.27
N ASP A 154 -5.09 -12.27 -9.92
CA ASP A 154 -5.06 -12.74 -11.32
C ASP A 154 -4.45 -11.75 -12.30
N TYR A 155 -4.62 -10.44 -12.03
CA TYR A 155 -4.06 -9.37 -12.85
C TYR A 155 -2.53 -9.45 -12.92
N LEU A 156 -1.87 -9.79 -11.81
CA LEU A 156 -0.41 -9.98 -11.74
C LEU A 156 0.00 -11.40 -12.05
N TRP A 157 -0.72 -12.38 -11.48
CA TRP A 157 -0.39 -13.80 -11.65
C TRP A 157 -0.45 -14.24 -13.11
N SER A 158 -1.39 -13.74 -13.91
CA SER A 158 -1.60 -14.14 -15.31
C SER A 158 -1.03 -13.14 -16.33
N LEU A 159 0.14 -12.55 -16.03
CA LEU A 159 0.77 -11.53 -16.84
C LEU A 159 1.11 -11.99 -18.28
N ASP A 160 1.54 -13.23 -18.46
CA ASP A 160 1.90 -13.79 -19.77
C ASP A 160 0.68 -13.93 -20.70
N ASP A 161 -0.44 -14.43 -20.18
CA ASP A 161 -1.71 -14.47 -20.92
C ASP A 161 -2.19 -13.05 -21.27
N ARG A 162 -2.05 -12.08 -20.35
CA ARG A 162 -2.38 -10.67 -20.64
C ARG A 162 -1.57 -10.12 -21.82
N PHE A 163 -0.26 -10.36 -21.85
CA PHE A 163 0.57 -9.96 -22.98
C PHE A 163 0.19 -10.70 -24.27
N LYS A 164 -0.16 -11.99 -24.20
CA LYS A 164 -0.64 -12.77 -25.35
C LYS A 164 -1.93 -12.17 -25.92
N GLN A 165 -2.89 -11.84 -25.07
CA GLN A 165 -4.16 -11.22 -25.46
C GLN A 165 -3.95 -9.84 -26.08
N MET A 166 -3.05 -9.02 -25.51
CA MET A 166 -2.67 -7.72 -26.07
C MET A 166 -2.13 -7.86 -27.49
N MET A 167 -1.17 -8.77 -27.70
CA MET A 167 -0.57 -9.00 -29.01
C MET A 167 -1.58 -9.48 -30.05
N LYS A 168 -2.54 -10.34 -29.66
CA LYS A 168 -3.61 -10.82 -30.55
C LYS A 168 -4.60 -9.73 -30.95
N LYS A 169 -5.00 -8.87 -30.03
CA LYS A 169 -6.07 -7.88 -30.27
C LYS A 169 -5.61 -6.64 -31.04
N LYS A 170 -4.30 -6.49 -31.36
CA LYS A 170 -3.68 -5.21 -31.80
C LYS A 170 -4.14 -4.03 -30.92
N GLY A 171 -4.49 -4.32 -29.67
CA GLY A 171 -5.16 -3.41 -28.76
C GLY A 171 -4.14 -2.56 -28.02
N LYS A 172 -4.56 -1.39 -27.55
CA LYS A 172 -3.79 -0.62 -26.57
C LYS A 172 -3.78 -1.39 -25.25
N PHE A 173 -2.60 -1.57 -24.66
CA PHE A 173 -2.50 -2.11 -23.30
C PHE A 173 -3.26 -1.18 -22.36
N LYS A 174 -4.21 -1.73 -21.61
CA LYS A 174 -4.93 -1.00 -20.57
C LYS A 174 -4.14 -1.17 -19.28
N LEU A 175 -3.48 -0.09 -18.86
CA LEU A 175 -2.91 0.00 -17.52
C LEU A 175 -4.06 -0.11 -16.52
N GLU A 176 -3.84 -0.87 -15.46
CA GLU A 176 -4.78 -0.99 -14.35
C GLU A 176 -4.02 -1.10 -13.05
N SER A 177 -4.49 -0.36 -12.04
CA SER A 177 -3.91 -0.46 -10.70
C SER A 177 -4.19 -1.85 -10.12
N ALA A 178 -3.12 -2.55 -9.74
CA ALA A 178 -3.22 -3.82 -9.03
C ALA A 178 -3.72 -3.64 -7.58
N GLU A 179 -3.84 -2.40 -7.07
CA GLU A 179 -4.28 -2.10 -5.72
C GLU A 179 -5.62 -2.75 -5.38
N GLY A 180 -6.61 -2.70 -6.28
CA GLY A 180 -7.93 -3.27 -6.01
C GLY A 180 -7.92 -4.78 -5.91
N CYS A 181 -7.29 -5.41 -6.90
CA CYS A 181 -7.11 -6.85 -6.96
C CYS A 181 -6.35 -7.38 -5.74
N TYR A 182 -5.22 -6.76 -5.41
CA TYR A 182 -4.40 -7.13 -4.26
C TYR A 182 -5.11 -6.90 -2.93
N SER A 183 -5.79 -5.75 -2.79
CA SER A 183 -6.55 -5.44 -1.56
C SER A 183 -7.67 -6.44 -1.33
N THR A 184 -8.37 -6.88 -2.38
CA THR A 184 -9.38 -7.94 -2.26
C THR A 184 -8.77 -9.23 -1.74
N VAL A 185 -7.64 -9.67 -2.31
CA VAL A 185 -6.95 -10.90 -1.85
C VAL A 185 -6.54 -10.80 -0.38
N VAL A 186 -6.00 -9.65 0.02
CA VAL A 186 -5.58 -9.39 1.39
C VAL A 186 -6.78 -9.42 2.34
N LEU A 187 -7.90 -8.77 1.97
CA LEU A 187 -9.09 -8.68 2.81
C LEU A 187 -9.88 -9.99 2.88
N GLU A 188 -9.84 -10.83 1.85
CA GLU A 188 -10.47 -12.15 1.85
C GLU A 188 -9.65 -13.20 2.63
N ASN A 189 -8.37 -12.92 2.92
CA ASN A 189 -7.51 -13.84 3.64
C ASN A 189 -7.68 -13.70 5.16
N VAL A 190 -8.31 -14.70 5.77
CA VAL A 190 -8.62 -14.72 7.22
C VAL A 190 -7.39 -14.88 8.13
N ASP A 191 -6.27 -15.36 7.58
CA ASP A 191 -5.03 -15.58 8.33
C ASP A 191 -4.10 -14.35 8.30
N ILE A 192 -4.47 -13.30 7.57
CA ILE A 192 -3.66 -12.09 7.41
C ILE A 192 -4.28 -10.95 8.22
N SER A 193 -3.47 -10.38 9.11
CA SER A 193 -3.83 -9.20 9.89
C SER A 193 -3.41 -7.92 9.17
N VAL A 194 -4.32 -6.95 9.11
CA VAL A 194 -4.13 -5.71 8.32
C VAL A 194 -4.54 -4.51 9.16
N LYS A 195 -3.71 -3.48 9.18
CA LYS A 195 -4.04 -2.19 9.81
C LYS A 195 -4.15 -1.11 8.74
N PHE A 196 -5.30 -0.44 8.68
CA PHE A 196 -5.45 0.80 7.93
C PHE A 196 -5.28 1.97 8.89
N GLY A 197 -4.09 2.54 8.90
CA GLY A 197 -3.76 3.73 9.67
C GLY A 197 -4.16 4.99 8.93
N VAL A 198 -4.62 5.99 9.67
CA VAL A 198 -4.78 7.35 9.14
C VAL A 198 -3.62 8.18 9.66
N LYS A 199 -2.72 8.61 8.76
CA LYS A 199 -1.48 9.30 9.12
C LYS A 199 -1.28 10.54 8.26
N ALA A 200 -2.12 11.55 8.45
CA ALA A 200 -1.95 12.89 7.88
C ALA A 200 -2.27 13.94 8.92
N TRP A 201 -1.40 14.96 9.00
CA TRP A 201 -1.42 15.96 10.08
C TRP A 201 -1.53 17.40 9.55
N THR A 202 -1.57 17.58 8.23
CA THR A 202 -1.70 18.87 7.55
C THR A 202 -2.75 18.74 6.44
N ASP A 203 -3.47 19.83 6.18
CA ASP A 203 -4.50 19.96 5.12
C ASP A 203 -5.80 19.18 5.34
N VAL A 204 -6.24 19.12 6.59
CA VAL A 204 -7.44 18.40 7.04
C VAL A 204 -8.51 19.39 7.53
N SER A 205 -9.76 19.26 7.10
CA SER A 205 -10.91 20.03 7.61
C SER A 205 -11.61 19.32 8.77
N ASP A 206 -12.45 20.05 9.51
CA ASP A 206 -13.33 19.53 10.56
C ASP A 206 -14.30 18.44 10.07
N THR A 207 -14.61 18.44 8.77
CA THR A 207 -15.41 17.40 8.10
C THR A 207 -14.61 16.15 7.71
N ASP A 208 -13.28 16.17 7.81
CA ASP A 208 -12.46 15.03 7.39
C ASP A 208 -12.48 13.90 8.42
N THR A 209 -12.67 12.68 7.92
CA THR A 209 -12.80 11.47 8.74
C THR A 209 -11.53 11.14 9.53
N VAL A 210 -10.37 11.77 9.22
CA VAL A 210 -9.16 11.81 10.07
C VAL A 210 -9.46 12.14 11.52
N TYR A 211 -10.48 12.98 11.75
CA TYR A 211 -10.83 13.52 13.06
C TYR A 211 -11.96 12.80 13.77
N SER A 212 -12.87 12.22 13.00
CA SER A 212 -14.06 11.56 13.50
C SER A 212 -13.92 10.04 13.55
N HIS A 213 -13.01 9.43 12.80
CA HIS A 213 -12.96 7.98 12.63
C HIS A 213 -11.53 7.49 12.48
N GLY A 214 -11.00 6.91 13.54
CA GLY A 214 -9.73 6.21 13.53
C GLY A 214 -9.87 4.79 13.02
N LEU A 215 -8.83 4.34 12.34
CA LEU A 215 -8.30 2.99 12.35
C LEU A 215 -9.25 1.82 12.01
N TYR A 216 -9.22 1.38 10.75
CA TYR A 216 -9.77 0.08 10.39
C TYR A 216 -8.76 -1.02 10.73
N MET A 217 -9.06 -1.77 11.77
CA MET A 217 -8.25 -2.91 12.20
C MET A 217 -8.79 -4.20 11.60
N PHE A 218 -7.90 -5.07 11.15
CA PHE A 218 -8.21 -6.46 10.80
C PHE A 218 -7.32 -7.32 11.67
N GLN A 219 -7.91 -8.00 12.67
CA GLN A 219 -7.18 -9.05 13.37
C GLN A 219 -8.15 -10.04 14.02
N ASN A 220 -7.80 -11.33 13.95
CA ASN A 220 -8.15 -12.23 15.05
C ASN A 220 -7.14 -13.37 15.25
N PRO A 221 -6.35 -13.38 16.35
CA PRO A 221 -5.44 -14.47 16.67
C PRO A 221 -6.10 -15.70 17.33
N LYS A 222 -7.41 -15.67 17.66
CA LYS A 222 -8.09 -16.75 18.42
C LYS A 222 -9.46 -17.18 17.88
N HIS A 223 -10.08 -16.44 16.96
CA HIS A 223 -11.42 -16.73 16.41
C HIS A 223 -11.56 -16.35 14.90
N PRO A 224 -11.35 -17.30 13.99
CA PRO A 224 -11.13 -17.11 12.54
C PRO A 224 -12.38 -16.86 11.67
N HIS A 225 -13.44 -16.23 12.18
CA HIS A 225 -14.69 -15.99 11.42
C HIS A 225 -15.20 -14.54 11.45
N LYS A 226 -14.41 -13.55 11.88
CA LYS A 226 -14.86 -12.15 11.92
C LYS A 226 -13.76 -11.19 11.48
N HIS A 227 -13.97 -10.56 10.33
CA HIS A 227 -13.43 -9.24 10.04
C HIS A 227 -14.04 -8.28 11.05
N VAL A 228 -13.25 -7.68 11.94
CA VAL A 228 -13.75 -6.62 12.83
C VAL A 228 -13.28 -5.32 12.27
N LEU A 229 -13.96 -4.84 11.23
CA LEU A 229 -13.80 -3.46 10.82
C LEU A 229 -14.12 -2.61 12.06
N ALA A 230 -13.19 -1.83 12.56
CA ALA A 230 -13.42 -1.00 13.74
C ALA A 230 -13.25 0.47 13.40
N LYS A 231 -13.91 1.33 14.15
CA LYS A 231 -13.55 2.75 14.24
C LYS A 231 -13.09 3.08 15.65
N THR A 232 -12.17 4.04 15.80
CA THR A 232 -11.73 4.56 17.10
C THR A 232 -11.79 6.07 17.12
N PHE A 233 -12.25 6.66 18.21
CA PHE A 233 -12.25 8.12 18.40
C PHE A 233 -11.06 8.53 19.26
N PRO A 234 -10.53 9.76 19.13
CA PRO A 234 -9.61 10.31 20.11
C PRO A 234 -10.26 10.25 21.51
N ASP A 235 -9.53 9.78 22.52
CA ASP A 235 -10.03 9.71 23.90
C ASP A 235 -10.47 11.11 24.39
N GLU A 236 -11.77 11.27 24.68
CA GLU A 236 -12.41 12.53 25.09
C GLU A 236 -11.83 13.13 26.37
N THR A 237 -11.07 12.35 27.15
CA THR A 237 -10.44 12.82 28.40
C THR A 237 -9.18 13.66 28.19
N ASN A 238 -8.68 13.77 26.95
CA ASN A 238 -7.55 14.63 26.60
C ASN A 238 -8.03 15.83 25.77
N ASP A 239 -7.80 17.06 26.26
CA ASP A 239 -7.95 18.38 25.61
C ASP A 239 -7.10 18.56 24.31
N ASN A 240 -6.92 17.52 23.50
CA ASN A 240 -5.92 17.46 22.43
C ASN A 240 -6.48 16.87 21.14
N ARG A 241 -7.61 17.37 20.64
CA ARG A 241 -8.00 17.04 19.26
C ARG A 241 -6.98 17.69 18.32
N LEU A 242 -6.64 17.03 17.22
CA LEU A 242 -5.71 17.56 16.22
C LEU A 242 -6.18 18.93 15.67
N LEU A 243 -7.50 19.17 15.64
CA LEU A 243 -8.13 20.45 15.26
C LEU A 243 -7.83 21.58 16.25
N ASP A 244 -7.58 21.22 17.51
CA ASP A 244 -7.28 22.19 18.57
C ASP A 244 -5.79 22.58 18.58
N LEU A 245 -4.97 21.92 17.74
CA LEU A 245 -3.56 22.29 17.59
C LEU A 245 -3.45 23.60 16.78
N PRO A 246 -2.64 24.56 17.25
CA PRO A 246 -2.41 25.78 16.49
C PRO A 246 -1.75 25.45 15.15
N LEU A 247 -2.02 26.23 14.10
CA LEU A 247 -1.45 26.03 12.75
C LEU A 247 0.09 25.95 12.71
N ASP A 248 0.78 26.38 13.77
CA ASP A 248 2.23 26.34 13.91
C ASP A 248 2.73 25.22 14.84
N TRP A 249 1.87 24.27 15.24
CA TRP A 249 2.22 23.26 16.25
C TRP A 249 3.46 22.44 15.85
N PHE A 250 3.64 22.18 14.56
CA PHE A 250 4.79 21.48 13.99
C PHE A 250 6.06 22.34 13.89
N HIS A 251 5.95 23.67 14.01
CA HIS A 251 7.11 24.57 14.07
C HIS A 251 7.76 24.64 15.46
N ARG A 252 7.12 24.04 16.49
CA ARG A 252 7.59 24.15 17.86
C ARG A 252 8.62 23.06 18.15
N ASP A 253 9.83 23.48 18.54
CA ASP A 253 10.91 22.58 18.98
C ASP A 253 10.44 21.54 20.00
N ALA A 254 9.46 21.87 20.84
CA ALA A 254 8.89 20.96 21.84
C ALA A 254 8.42 19.62 21.27
N VAL A 255 7.86 19.60 20.04
CA VAL A 255 7.39 18.37 19.38
C VAL A 255 8.56 17.47 18.96
N TYR A 256 9.72 18.05 18.65
CA TYR A 256 10.93 17.32 18.22
C TYR A 256 12.02 17.22 19.31
N LYS A 257 11.81 17.84 20.48
CA LYS A 257 12.74 17.79 21.63
C LYS A 257 12.88 16.39 22.20
N ILE A 258 11.79 15.62 22.24
CA ILE A 258 11.78 14.24 22.75
C ILE A 258 11.66 13.28 21.57
N ARG A 259 12.80 12.90 21.00
CA ARG A 259 12.86 12.00 19.83
C ARG A 259 12.32 10.59 20.10
N SER A 260 12.19 10.18 21.36
CA SER A 260 11.63 8.89 21.75
C SER A 260 10.10 8.89 21.88
N GLN A 261 9.45 10.04 21.82
CA GLN A 261 7.99 10.12 21.94
C GLN A 261 7.35 9.93 20.54
N PRO A 262 6.44 8.96 20.36
CA PRO A 262 5.66 8.85 19.13
C PRO A 262 4.99 10.18 18.78
N LEU A 263 4.94 10.52 17.49
CA LEU A 263 4.24 11.73 17.02
C LEU A 263 2.71 11.54 17.01
N GLN A 264 2.26 10.32 17.31
CA GLN A 264 0.88 9.91 17.17
C GLN A 264 0.14 10.02 18.49
N ARG A 265 -1.15 10.31 18.38
CA ARG A 265 -2.06 10.36 19.51
C ARG A 265 -2.67 8.98 19.74
N ALA A 266 -2.98 8.68 21.00
CA ALA A 266 -3.63 7.42 21.35
C ALA A 266 -5.01 7.33 20.70
N ALA A 267 -5.27 6.21 20.05
CA ALA A 267 -6.60 5.81 19.64
C ALA A 267 -7.41 5.43 20.90
N GLY A 268 -8.65 5.91 21.01
CA GLY A 268 -9.60 5.52 22.04
C GLY A 268 -10.20 4.14 21.79
N ALA A 269 -11.34 3.85 22.42
CA ALA A 269 -11.99 2.56 22.31
C ALA A 269 -12.36 2.20 20.85
N MET A 270 -12.22 0.92 20.51
CA MET A 270 -12.61 0.40 19.20
C MET A 270 -14.09 0.03 19.17
N GLU A 271 -14.81 0.53 18.17
CA GLU A 271 -16.20 0.19 17.90
C GLU A 271 -16.31 -0.68 16.63
N PRO A 272 -16.83 -1.92 16.69
CA PRO A 272 -17.06 -2.74 15.52
C PRO A 272 -18.04 -2.11 14.52
N LEU A 273 -17.74 -2.25 13.23
CA LEU A 273 -18.52 -1.82 12.08
C LEU A 273 -19.03 -3.06 11.33
N GLN A 274 -20.27 -3.00 10.87
CA GLN A 274 -20.84 -4.01 9.98
C GLN A 274 -20.44 -3.70 8.54
N LEU A 275 -20.01 -4.72 7.79
CA LEU A 275 -19.75 -4.57 6.36
C LEU A 275 -21.07 -4.41 5.59
N PRO A 276 -21.09 -3.64 4.49
CA PRO A 276 -22.27 -3.56 3.64
C PRO A 276 -22.66 -4.93 3.09
N ASP A 277 -23.91 -5.36 3.29
CA ASP A 277 -24.48 -6.48 2.54
C ASP A 277 -24.67 -6.02 1.07
N GLY A 278 -24.07 -6.71 0.09
CA GLY A 278 -24.29 -6.42 -1.35
C GLY A 278 -25.81 -6.45 -1.69
N GLU A 279 -26.38 -5.65 -2.59
CA GLU A 279 -25.99 -5.34 -3.97
C GLU A 279 -26.47 -3.94 -4.45
N ASN A 280 -27.12 -3.13 -3.61
CA ASN A 280 -27.75 -1.88 -4.09
C ASN A 280 -27.79 -0.80 -3.01
N ASN A 281 -26.70 -0.06 -2.83
CA ASN A 281 -26.76 1.23 -2.17
C ASN A 281 -26.27 2.31 -3.14
N LYS A 282 -27.13 3.28 -3.43
CA LYS A 282 -26.82 4.47 -4.25
C LYS A 282 -25.75 5.37 -3.60
N ASN A 283 -25.29 5.00 -2.40
CA ASN A 283 -24.52 5.78 -1.45
C ASN A 283 -23.18 5.09 -1.10
N LYS A 284 -22.53 4.43 -2.08
CA LYS A 284 -21.22 3.78 -1.89
C LYS A 284 -20.10 4.67 -2.43
N HIS A 285 -19.14 5.00 -1.58
CA HIS A 285 -17.94 5.73 -2.01
C HIS A 285 -16.90 4.81 -2.63
N CYS A 286 -17.21 4.30 -3.81
CA CYS A 286 -16.32 3.41 -4.52
C CYS A 286 -15.14 4.12 -5.20
N MET A 287 -14.12 3.33 -5.53
CA MET A 287 -12.93 3.79 -6.26
C MET A 287 -13.20 3.70 -7.76
N TYR A 288 -13.32 4.85 -8.42
CA TYR A 288 -13.65 4.91 -9.84
C TYR A 288 -12.60 4.24 -10.75
N TRP A 289 -11.35 4.12 -10.27
CA TRP A 289 -10.24 3.52 -11.02
C TRP A 289 -10.12 2.01 -10.84
N ILE A 290 -10.79 1.42 -9.85
CA ILE A 290 -10.75 -0.02 -9.58
C ILE A 290 -11.89 -0.71 -10.34
N GLN A 291 -11.60 -1.89 -10.89
CA GLN A 291 -12.62 -2.69 -11.57
C GLN A 291 -13.81 -2.97 -10.65
N GLU A 292 -15.02 -2.85 -11.21
CA GLU A 292 -16.30 -3.06 -10.52
C GLU A 292 -16.36 -4.38 -9.73
N LYS A 293 -15.78 -5.46 -10.27
CA LYS A 293 -15.75 -6.78 -9.63
C LYS A 293 -15.08 -6.80 -8.24
N TYR A 294 -14.15 -5.88 -7.97
CA TYR A 294 -13.49 -5.75 -6.67
C TYR A 294 -14.22 -4.78 -5.74
N GLN A 295 -14.98 -3.82 -6.28
CA GLN A 295 -15.60 -2.74 -5.51
C GLN A 295 -16.51 -3.25 -4.38
N LYS A 296 -17.19 -4.38 -4.58
CA LYS A 296 -18.06 -4.99 -3.55
C LYS A 296 -17.36 -5.28 -2.20
N TYR A 297 -16.04 -5.43 -2.20
CA TYR A 297 -15.24 -5.68 -0.99
C TYR A 297 -14.56 -4.45 -0.42
N LEU A 298 -14.39 -3.40 -1.23
CA LEU A 298 -13.51 -2.28 -0.92
C LEU A 298 -14.27 -0.98 -0.62
N CYS A 299 -15.57 -0.91 -0.93
CA CYS A 299 -16.40 0.27 -0.66
C CYS A 299 -17.10 0.16 0.70
N LEU A 300 -17.06 1.23 1.48
CA LEU A 300 -17.87 1.39 2.70
C LEU A 300 -19.15 2.19 2.40
N ASP A 301 -20.20 1.97 3.20
CA ASP A 301 -21.48 2.70 3.13
C ASP A 301 -21.38 4.10 3.76
N GLU A 302 -22.22 5.03 3.29
CA GLU A 302 -22.28 6.42 3.76
C GLU A 302 -22.46 6.56 5.28
N GLU A 303 -23.24 5.70 5.95
CA GLU A 303 -23.45 5.77 7.41
C GLU A 303 -22.17 5.49 8.24
N ILE A 304 -21.20 4.79 7.64
CA ILE A 304 -19.88 4.54 8.26
C ILE A 304 -18.95 5.75 8.04
N SER A 305 -19.17 6.52 6.97
CA SER A 305 -18.42 7.75 6.66
C SER A 305 -19.04 9.03 7.22
N ALA A 306 -20.33 9.01 7.54
CA ALA A 306 -21.12 10.15 8.01
C ALA A 306 -21.78 9.81 9.35
N SER A 307 -21.00 9.80 10.43
CA SER A 307 -21.55 10.33 11.68
C SER A 307 -21.26 11.84 11.73
N GLU A 308 -21.81 12.55 10.74
CA GLU A 308 -22.10 13.97 10.83
C GLU A 308 -23.25 14.10 11.83
N ASN A 309 -22.95 14.49 13.07
CA ASN A 309 -23.83 15.26 13.98
C ASN A 309 -23.18 15.29 15.37
N VAL A 310 -22.17 16.15 15.54
CA VAL A 310 -21.93 16.91 16.79
C VAL A 310 -21.42 18.29 16.42
#